data_AF-A0A2V6SRF7-F1
#
_entry.id   AF-A0A2V6SRF7-F1
#
_cell.length_a   1.000
_cell.length_b   1.000
_cell.length_c   1.000
_cell.angle_alpha   90.00
_cell.angle_beta   90.00
_cell.angle_gamma   90.00
#
_symmetry.space_group_name_H-M   'P 1'
#
loop_
_entity.id
_entity.type
_entity.pdbx_description
1 polymer ?
#
loop_
_entity_poly.entity_id
_entity_poly.type
_entity_poly.pdbx_seq_one_letter_code
_entity_poly.pdbx_strand_id
1 'polypeptide(L)'
;MRVDQPHLRPGVVTPSFGYGYQTWIFAGERRMFALLGVRGQAILVDPTSGLVMVHTAVRKRPSGDPGEREAVALWRGLVRDLGG
;
A
#
# COMPACT_ATOMS: atom_id res chain seq x y z
N MET A 1 4.44 -23.13 -2.76
CA MET A 1 4.18 -21.94 -1.94
C MET A 1 2.68 -21.86 -1.67
N ARG A 2 2.23 -21.73 -0.42
CA ARG A 2 0.80 -21.72 -0.08
C ARG A 2 0.27 -20.28 -0.18
N VAL A 3 -0.49 -20.00 -1.25
CA VAL A 3 -0.96 -18.66 -1.65
C VAL A 3 -2.19 -18.16 -0.89
N ASP A 4 -2.82 -18.99 -0.06
CA ASP A 4 -4.06 -18.66 0.69
C ASP A 4 -3.86 -18.82 2.20
N GLN A 5 -2.87 -18.12 2.75
CA GLN A 5 -2.67 -18.09 4.20
C GLN A 5 -3.45 -16.93 4.82
N PRO A 6 -4.08 -17.10 6.01
CA PRO A 6 -4.92 -16.07 6.62
C PRO A 6 -4.23 -14.71 6.78
N HIS A 7 -2.94 -14.69 7.13
CA HIS A 7 -2.19 -13.44 7.30
C HIS A 7 -2.05 -12.62 6.02
N LEU A 8 -2.16 -13.24 4.84
CA LEU A 8 -2.10 -12.55 3.55
C LEU A 8 -3.41 -11.83 3.19
N ARG A 9 -4.50 -12.11 3.91
CA ARG A 9 -5.83 -11.57 3.61
C ARG A 9 -6.09 -10.30 4.45
N PRO A 10 -6.51 -9.19 3.83
CA PRO A 10 -7.04 -8.04 4.55
C PRO A 10 -8.21 -8.43 5.46
N GLY A 11 -8.36 -7.73 6.59
CA GLY A 11 -9.39 -8.02 7.59
C GLY A 11 -9.00 -9.07 8.62
N VAL A 12 -7.87 -9.77 8.46
CA VAL A 12 -7.36 -10.74 9.45
C VAL A 12 -6.38 -10.07 10.41
N VAL A 13 -5.30 -9.47 9.87
CA VAL A 13 -4.23 -8.86 10.68
C VAL A 13 -4.46 -7.36 10.85
N THR A 14 -4.97 -6.68 9.83
CA THR A 14 -5.44 -5.30 9.93
C THR A 14 -6.73 -5.12 9.15
N PRO A 15 -7.56 -4.11 9.49
CA PRO A 15 -8.79 -3.84 8.75
C PRO A 15 -8.58 -3.56 7.26
N SER A 16 -7.42 -3.05 6.88
CA SER A 16 -7.19 -2.47 5.55
C SER A 16 -6.20 -3.25 4.68
N PHE A 17 -5.34 -4.08 5.28
CA PHE A 17 -4.27 -4.78 4.58
C PHE A 17 -4.08 -6.21 5.09
N GLY A 18 -3.71 -7.11 4.18
CA GLY A 18 -2.97 -8.33 4.53
C GLY A 18 -1.49 -8.00 4.77
N TYR A 19 -0.73 -8.95 5.28
CA TYR A 19 0.71 -8.76 5.51
C TYR A 19 1.50 -10.05 5.27
N GLY A 20 2.58 -9.98 4.50
CA GLY A 20 3.48 -11.10 4.25
C GLY A 20 4.77 -10.65 3.58
N TYR A 21 5.87 -11.38 3.78
CA TYR A 21 7.18 -11.06 3.20
C TYR A 21 7.62 -9.60 3.42
N GLN A 22 7.30 -9.04 4.60
CA GLN A 22 7.53 -7.63 4.94
C GLN A 22 6.82 -6.60 4.03
N THR A 23 5.71 -6.99 3.43
CA THR A 23 4.86 -6.12 2.60
C THR A 23 3.44 -6.05 3.12
N TRP A 24 2.82 -4.88 2.95
CA TRP A 24 1.40 -4.64 3.16
C TRP A 24 0.64 -4.94 1.87
N ILE A 25 -0.37 -5.79 1.92
CA ILE A 25 -1.11 -6.28 0.74
C ILE A 25 -2.48 -5.60 0.70
N PHE A 26 -2.79 -4.89 -0.40
CA PHE A 26 -4.04 -4.15 -0.55
C PHE A 26 -5.24 -5.09 -0.61
N ALA A 27 -6.39 -4.60 -0.11
CA ALA A 27 -7.68 -5.22 -0.37
C ALA A 27 -8.18 -4.93 -1.79
N GLY A 28 -8.99 -5.85 -2.31
CA GLY A 28 -9.59 -5.77 -3.64
C GLY A 28 -9.00 -6.78 -4.63
N GLU A 29 -9.55 -6.79 -5.84
CA GLU A 29 -9.16 -7.73 -6.90
C GLU A 29 -7.83 -7.34 -7.57
N ARG A 30 -7.56 -6.03 -7.68
CA ARG A 30 -6.30 -5.51 -8.22
C ARG A 30 -5.18 -5.74 -7.22
N ARG A 31 -4.29 -6.67 -7.55
CA ARG A 31 -3.20 -7.13 -6.68
C ARG A 31 -2.12 -6.06 -6.52
N MET A 32 -2.22 -5.23 -5.49
CA MET A 32 -1.21 -4.23 -5.16
C MET A 32 -0.58 -4.51 -3.80
N PHE A 33 0.64 -4.02 -3.59
CA PHE A 33 1.31 -4.09 -2.29
C PHE A 33 2.11 -2.82 -2.01
N ALA A 34 2.44 -2.60 -0.74
CA ALA A 34 3.24 -1.47 -0.30
C ALA A 34 4.27 -1.85 0.76
N LEU A 35 5.32 -1.06 0.81
CA LEU A 35 6.25 -0.97 1.93
C LEU A 35 5.97 0.36 2.62
N LEU A 36 5.56 0.32 3.89
CA LEU A 36 5.17 1.51 4.65
C LEU A 36 6.21 1.75 5.75
N GLY A 37 6.76 2.96 5.75
CA GLY A 37 7.67 3.45 6.76
C GLY A 37 7.03 4.52 7.63
N VAL A 38 7.58 4.67 8.84
CA VAL A 38 7.17 5.74 9.75
C VAL A 38 7.39 7.11 9.12
N ARG A 39 6.63 8.09 9.60
CA ARG A 39 6.68 9.50 9.14
C ARG A 39 6.35 9.69 7.66
N GLY A 40 5.57 8.76 7.10
CA GLY A 40 4.96 8.89 5.79
C GLY A 40 5.78 8.37 4.61
N GLN A 41 6.84 7.60 4.86
CA GLN A 41 7.59 6.94 3.79
C GLN A 41 6.77 5.80 3.20
N ALA A 42 6.74 5.67 1.88
CA ALA A 42 6.04 4.59 1.22
C ALA A 42 6.65 4.22 -0.13
N ILE A 43 6.64 2.93 -0.44
CA ILE A 43 6.79 2.40 -1.81
C ILE A 43 5.49 1.68 -2.12
N LEU A 44 4.79 2.08 -3.18
CA LEU A 44 3.53 1.47 -3.62
C LEU A 44 3.71 0.87 -4.99
N VAL A 45 3.21 -0.34 -5.18
CA VAL A 45 3.45 -1.15 -6.37
C VAL A 45 2.14 -1.68 -6.90
N ASP A 46 1.91 -1.46 -8.20
CA ASP A 46 0.89 -2.11 -9.00
C ASP A 46 1.55 -2.98 -10.08
N PRO A 47 1.78 -4.28 -9.80
CA PRO A 47 2.44 -5.19 -10.72
C PRO A 47 1.70 -5.39 -12.04
N THR A 48 0.37 -5.21 -12.06
CA THR A 48 -0.43 -5.40 -13.28
C THR A 48 -0.05 -4.40 -14.37
N SER A 49 0.19 -3.14 -13.97
CA SER A 49 0.60 -2.07 -14.88
C SER A 49 2.12 -1.84 -14.93
N GLY A 50 2.86 -2.41 -13.98
CA GLY A 50 4.27 -2.10 -13.78
C GLY A 50 4.51 -0.74 -13.11
N LEU A 51 3.46 -0.09 -12.59
CA LEU A 51 3.57 1.21 -11.93
C LEU A 51 4.16 1.09 -10.52
N VAL A 52 5.13 1.95 -10.22
CA VAL A 52 5.74 2.09 -8.88
C VAL A 52 5.73 3.56 -8.48
N MET A 53 5.24 3.85 -7.28
CA MET A 53 5.38 5.17 -6.66
C MET A 53 6.29 5.08 -5.44
N VAL A 54 7.33 5.91 -5.41
CA VAL A 54 8.20 6.10 -4.24
C VAL A 54 7.88 7.45 -3.62
N HIS A 55 7.49 7.45 -2.35
CA HIS A 55 7.15 8.64 -1.60
C HIS A 55 8.04 8.73 -0.36
N THR A 56 8.85 9.78 -0.29
CA THR A 56 9.70 10.09 0.87
C THR A 56 9.10 11.26 1.62
N ALA A 57 9.08 11.19 2.96
CA ALA A 57 8.51 12.24 3.78
C ALA A 57 9.09 12.20 5.19
N VAL A 58 8.95 13.33 5.89
CA VAL A 58 9.34 13.51 7.29
C VAL A 58 8.17 14.14 8.06
N ARG A 59 7.02 13.45 8.06
CA ARG A 59 5.80 13.96 8.71
C ARG A 59 6.02 14.15 10.21
N LYS A 60 5.32 15.15 10.78
CA LYS A 60 5.39 15.49 12.20
C LYS A 60 4.98 14.30 13.06
N ARG A 61 3.87 13.64 12.70
CA ARG A 61 3.40 12.44 13.39
C ARG A 61 4.06 11.18 12.79
N PRO A 62 4.47 10.22 13.64
CA PRO A 62 5.10 8.98 13.16
C PRO A 62 4.13 8.08 12.39
N SER A 63 2.83 8.13 12.73
CA SER A 63 1.73 7.45 12.06
C SER A 63 0.43 8.24 12.24
N GLY A 64 -0.57 7.96 11.41
CA GLY A 64 -1.90 8.58 11.46
C GLY A 64 -1.88 10.06 11.05
N ASP A 65 -0.82 10.54 10.39
CA ASP A 65 -0.69 11.91 9.93
C ASP A 65 -1.70 12.22 8.81
N PRO A 66 -2.33 13.42 8.72
CA PRO A 66 -3.40 13.65 7.74
C PRO A 66 -2.90 13.50 6.31
N GLY A 67 -1.61 13.78 6.05
CA GLY A 67 -0.98 13.62 4.75
C GLY A 67 -0.93 12.18 4.24
N GLU A 68 -1.18 11.17 5.09
CA GLU A 68 -1.35 9.79 4.63
C GLU A 68 -2.49 9.66 3.64
N ARG A 69 -3.60 10.36 3.87
CA ARG A 69 -4.76 10.34 2.97
C ARG A 69 -4.44 10.94 1.61
N GLU A 70 -3.66 12.02 1.58
CA GLU A 70 -3.24 12.67 0.34
C GLU A 70 -2.32 11.76 -0.48
N ALA A 71 -1.35 11.10 0.16
CA ALA A 71 -0.46 10.15 -0.52
C ALA A 71 -1.24 8.95 -1.09
N VAL A 72 -2.23 8.43 -0.37
CA VAL A 72 -3.10 7.36 -0.86
C VAL A 72 -4.01 7.84 -2.00
N ALA A 73 -4.53 9.07 -1.92
CA ALA A 73 -5.34 9.66 -2.97
C ALA A 73 -4.52 9.86 -4.27
N LEU A 74 -3.29 10.35 -4.14
CA LEU A 74 -2.35 10.46 -5.26
C LEU A 74 -2.09 9.09 -5.90
N TRP A 75 -1.77 8.07 -5.10
CA TRP A 75 -1.57 6.71 -5.62
C TRP A 75 -2.76 6.20 -6.41
N ARG A 76 -3.97 6.32 -5.86
CA ARG A 76 -5.19 5.88 -6.53
C ARG A 76 -5.43 6.66 -7.83
N GLY A 77 -5.12 7.96 -7.84
CA GLY A 77 -5.17 8.77 -9.05
C GLY A 77 -4.21 8.27 -10.13
N LEU A 78 -2.95 8.02 -9.76
CA LEU A 78 -1.93 7.49 -10.67
C LEU A 78 -2.31 6.11 -11.23
N VAL A 79 -2.81 5.19 -10.39
CA VAL A 79 -3.27 3.87 -10.85
C VAL A 79 -4.46 4.00 -11.80
N ARG A 80 -5.40 4.91 -11.53
CA ARG A 80 -6.53 5.15 -12.44
C ARG A 80 -6.08 5.69 -13.79
N ASP A 81 -5.14 6.64 -13.79
CA ASP A 81 -4.79 7.39 -15.01
C ASP A 81 -3.69 6.70 -15.83
N LEU A 82 -2.81 5.93 -15.19
CA LEU A 82 -1.64 5.27 -15.81
C LEU A 82 -1.69 3.74 -15.74
N GLY A 83 -2.58 3.16 -14.95
CA GLY A 83 -2.57 1.74 -14.65
C GLY A 83 -3.26 0.85 -15.68
N GLY A 84 -4.03 1.41 -16.62
CA GLY A 84 -4.87 0.62 -17.52
C GLY A 84 -6.06 -0.04 -16.82
#